data_AF-A0A3Q3G5J6-F1
#
_entry.id   AF-A0A3Q3G5J6-F1
#
_cell.length_a   1.000
_cell.length_b   1.000
_cell.length_c   1.000
_cell.angle_alpha   90.00
_cell.angle_beta   90.00
_cell.angle_gamma   90.00
#
_symmetry.space_group_name_H-M   'P 1'
#
loop_
_entity.id
_entity.type
_entity.pdbx_description
1 polymer ?
#
loop_
_entity_poly.entity_id
_entity_poly.type
_entity_poly.pdbx_seq_one_letter_code
_entity_poly.pdbx_strand_id
1 'polypeptide(L)'
;ISSICSSRYSIVSTDEDALKISSLGLHNGHSPLAQVTNDRFVKKNGQCNVVFNNMEDKQRRYLADIFTTCVDIRWRYLLLIFTTTFLLSWLLFGIIFWGVALAHGDFNIRIPVKEGVPRSSGFIGAFLFSIETQTTIGYGFRCVTEECPIAVATVVVQSIVGCIIDSFMIGTIMAKMVRPKKRAQTLLFSHHAVIALRDGKLCLMWRLGNMRKSHIVEAHVRAQLIKPHVTAEGEYLPMEQTDIDVGYDDGLDRLFLVSPLVVVHEINKNKEEFEIVVILEGMVEATAMTTQARSSYLAKEILWGHRFEPVVFEKGDRYHVDYSRFHKTYEVPSTPHCSARELSQMKGRGGGDAFCYENEVALCCGDDEDEGDIKEEATSMIVRSDRETVDTCVFFPVGLTDA
;
A
#
# COMPACT_ATOMS: atom_id res chain seq x y z
N ILE A 1 -32.35 -6.24 -22.04
CA ILE A 1 -31.29 -5.50 -22.76
C ILE A 1 -30.55 -4.69 -21.71
N SER A 2 -29.46 -5.27 -21.20
CA SER A 2 -28.67 -4.81 -20.06
C SER A 2 -27.52 -3.93 -20.53
N SER A 3 -27.46 -2.67 -20.08
CA SER A 3 -26.34 -1.78 -20.34
C SER A 3 -25.21 -2.02 -19.32
N ILE A 4 -24.11 -2.57 -19.82
CA ILE A 4 -22.86 -2.76 -19.09
C ILE A 4 -22.11 -1.43 -19.11
N CYS A 5 -22.00 -0.77 -17.95
CA CYS A 5 -21.17 0.42 -17.80
C CYS A 5 -19.71 -0.01 -17.53
N SER A 6 -18.88 0.07 -18.56
CA SER A 6 -17.44 -0.20 -18.50
C SER A 6 -16.69 0.97 -17.85
N SER A 7 -16.27 0.82 -16.60
CA SER A 7 -15.43 1.79 -15.88
C SER A 7 -14.00 1.84 -16.45
N ARG A 8 -13.59 3.01 -16.95
CA ARG A 8 -12.23 3.28 -17.47
C ARG A 8 -11.28 3.61 -16.32
N TYR A 9 -10.17 2.87 -16.19
CA TYR A 9 -9.14 3.11 -15.17
C TYR A 9 -8.13 4.20 -15.60
N SER A 10 -8.25 5.34 -14.94
CA SER A 10 -7.52 6.62 -14.94
C SER A 10 -6.22 6.79 -14.10
N ILE A 11 -5.15 5.96 -14.09
CA ILE A 11 -3.95 6.21 -13.21
C ILE A 11 -2.94 7.21 -13.83
N VAL A 12 -3.41 8.28 -14.45
CA VAL A 12 -2.58 9.44 -14.85
C VAL A 12 -3.55 10.61 -14.77
N SER A 13 -3.23 11.64 -13.98
CA SER A 13 -4.02 12.87 -13.98
C SER A 13 -3.99 13.42 -15.40
N THR A 14 -5.13 13.34 -16.09
CA THR A 14 -5.31 14.05 -17.34
C THR A 14 -5.51 15.52 -16.99
N ASP A 15 -4.72 16.40 -17.62
CA ASP A 15 -4.74 17.87 -17.43
C ASP A 15 -6.11 18.52 -17.62
N GLU A 16 -7.12 17.78 -18.09
CA GLU A 16 -8.50 18.25 -18.25
C GLU A 16 -9.20 18.62 -16.94
N ASP A 17 -8.81 18.02 -15.79
CA ASP A 17 -9.39 18.37 -14.49
C ASP A 17 -8.79 19.67 -13.90
N ALA A 18 -7.58 20.06 -14.32
CA ALA A 18 -6.94 21.29 -13.87
C ALA A 18 -7.57 22.56 -14.50
N LEU A 19 -8.13 22.43 -15.71
CA LEU A 19 -8.73 23.56 -16.44
C LEU A 19 -10.10 24.01 -15.91
N LYS A 20 -10.79 23.18 -15.12
CA LYS A 20 -12.10 23.55 -14.53
C LYS A 20 -11.98 24.41 -13.26
N ILE A 21 -10.81 24.46 -12.63
CA ILE A 21 -10.61 25.21 -11.37
C ILE A 21 -10.20 26.67 -11.66
N SER A 22 -9.63 26.94 -12.84
CA SER A 22 -9.08 28.26 -13.20
C SER A 22 -10.13 29.33 -13.56
N SER A 23 -11.44 29.00 -13.60
CA SER A 23 -12.50 29.94 -13.98
C SER A 23 -13.32 30.51 -12.81
N LEU A 24 -12.95 30.24 -11.56
CA LEU A 24 -13.63 30.80 -10.39
C LEU A 24 -12.91 32.04 -9.85
N GLY A 25 -13.14 33.15 -10.54
CA GLY A 25 -13.49 34.45 -9.97
C GLY A 25 -12.58 35.07 -8.90
N LEU A 26 -11.71 35.97 -9.37
CA LEU A 26 -11.23 37.11 -8.59
C LEU A 26 -12.38 38.14 -8.46
N HIS A 27 -13.17 38.11 -7.39
CA HIS A 27 -13.97 39.26 -6.98
C HIS A 27 -14.37 39.25 -5.49
N ASN A 28 -13.90 40.29 -4.80
CA ASN A 28 -14.38 40.96 -3.58
C ASN A 28 -15.21 40.19 -2.53
N GLY A 29 -14.65 40.15 -1.31
CA GLY A 29 -15.29 40.84 -0.19
C GLY A 29 -16.60 40.25 0.34
N HIS A 30 -16.62 38.95 0.60
CA HIS A 30 -17.47 38.37 1.64
C HIS A 30 -16.69 37.22 2.27
N SER A 31 -16.59 37.22 3.60
CA SER A 31 -16.14 36.07 4.37
C SER A 31 -16.86 34.82 3.85
N PRO A 32 -16.15 33.78 3.39
CA PRO A 32 -16.82 32.56 3.00
C PRO A 32 -17.32 31.92 4.29
N LEU A 33 -18.62 32.08 4.57
CA LEU A 33 -19.37 31.09 5.33
C LEU A 33 -18.90 29.74 4.84
N ALA A 34 -18.35 28.94 5.76
CA ALA A 34 -17.80 27.61 5.54
C ALA A 34 -18.79 26.78 4.70
N GLN A 35 -18.61 26.83 3.39
CA GLN A 35 -19.22 25.89 2.48
C GLN A 35 -18.43 24.63 2.74
N VAL A 36 -19.00 23.74 3.57
CA VAL A 36 -18.42 22.44 3.92
C VAL A 36 -18.27 21.65 2.62
N THR A 37 -17.18 21.85 1.91
CA THR A 37 -16.79 20.94 0.85
C THR A 37 -16.35 19.67 1.56
N ASN A 38 -17.10 18.60 1.30
CA ASN A 38 -16.85 17.26 1.82
C ASN A 38 -15.59 16.66 1.17
N ASP A 39 -14.49 17.40 1.18
CA ASP A 39 -13.27 16.99 0.54
C ASP A 39 -12.52 16.08 1.51
N ARG A 40 -12.44 14.81 1.13
CA ARG A 40 -11.72 13.77 1.87
C ARG A 40 -10.28 13.65 1.37
N PHE A 41 -9.34 13.43 2.28
CA PHE A 41 -7.93 13.21 1.99
C PHE A 41 -7.69 11.86 1.31
N VAL A 42 -8.38 10.81 1.75
CA VAL A 42 -8.35 9.47 1.13
C VAL A 42 -9.75 9.06 0.74
N LYS A 43 -9.96 8.59 -0.49
CA LYS A 43 -11.25 8.06 -0.93
C LYS A 43 -11.52 6.69 -0.29
N LYS A 44 -12.78 6.27 -0.18
CA LYS A 44 -13.17 4.93 0.33
C LYS A 44 -12.44 3.76 -0.35
N ASN A 45 -12.07 3.93 -1.62
CA ASN A 45 -11.34 2.95 -2.42
C ASN A 45 -9.81 2.96 -2.17
N GLY A 46 -9.31 3.80 -1.26
CA GLY A 46 -7.89 3.92 -0.90
C GLY A 46 -7.06 4.83 -1.80
N GLN A 47 -7.67 5.53 -2.77
CA GLN A 47 -6.99 6.55 -3.57
C GLN A 47 -6.82 7.85 -2.78
N CYS A 48 -5.60 8.38 -2.72
CA CYS A 48 -5.31 9.67 -2.11
C CYS A 48 -5.82 10.80 -3.02
N ASN A 49 -6.53 11.77 -2.44
CA ASN A 49 -7.09 12.92 -3.13
C ASN A 49 -6.16 14.13 -2.98
N VAL A 50 -4.90 13.98 -3.40
CA VAL A 50 -3.86 15.00 -3.28
C VAL A 50 -3.23 15.20 -4.65
N VAL A 51 -3.11 16.47 -5.06
CA VAL A 51 -2.45 16.85 -6.31
C VAL A 51 -1.21 17.65 -5.96
N PHE A 52 -0.06 17.20 -6.45
CA PHE A 52 1.21 17.88 -6.24
C PHE A 52 1.45 18.88 -7.38
N ASN A 53 1.51 20.17 -7.02
CA ASN A 53 1.78 21.27 -7.94
C ASN A 53 3.18 21.83 -7.73
N ASN A 54 3.76 22.43 -8.79
CA ASN A 54 5.05 23.11 -8.76
C ASN A 54 6.23 22.27 -8.22
N MET A 55 6.34 21.01 -8.66
CA MET A 55 7.47 20.15 -8.32
C MET A 55 8.60 20.39 -9.33
N GLU A 56 9.55 21.24 -8.96
CA GLU A 56 10.77 21.49 -9.75
C GLU A 56 11.54 20.17 -9.99
N ASP A 57 12.16 20.04 -11.17
CA ASP A 57 12.91 18.85 -11.61
C ASP A 57 12.13 17.52 -11.71
N LYS A 58 10.79 17.55 -11.69
CA LYS A 58 9.97 16.32 -11.79
C LYS A 58 10.41 15.43 -12.96
N GLN A 59 10.42 15.96 -14.19
CA GLN A 59 10.76 15.17 -15.39
C GLN A 59 12.16 14.55 -15.31
N ARG A 60 13.16 15.27 -14.80
CA ARG A 60 14.53 14.78 -14.66
C ARG A 60 14.62 13.63 -13.65
N ARG A 61 13.91 13.72 -12.52
CA ARG A 61 13.87 12.64 -11.51
C ARG A 61 13.17 11.38 -12.03
N TYR A 62 12.06 11.53 -12.74
CA TYR A 62 11.37 10.39 -13.37
C TYR A 62 12.22 9.72 -14.47
N LEU A 63 12.99 10.49 -15.23
CA LEU A 63 13.90 9.95 -16.24
C LEU A 63 15.13 9.26 -15.63
N ALA A 64 15.63 9.74 -14.49
CA ALA A 64 16.71 9.07 -13.76
C ALA A 64 16.26 7.70 -13.23
N ASP A 65 14.99 7.55 -12.86
CA ASP A 65 14.40 6.28 -12.43
C ASP A 65 13.48 5.67 -13.51
N ILE A 66 14.10 5.37 -14.66
CA ILE A 66 13.38 4.89 -15.85
C ILE A 66 12.73 3.52 -15.61
N PHE A 67 13.36 2.65 -14.81
CA PHE A 67 12.88 1.29 -14.56
C PHE A 67 11.57 1.31 -13.75
N THR A 68 11.53 2.03 -12.62
CA THR A 68 10.29 2.10 -11.83
C THR A 68 9.18 2.79 -12.62
N THR A 69 9.52 3.84 -13.38
CA THR A 69 8.59 4.56 -14.26
C THR A 69 7.97 3.62 -15.29
N CYS A 70 8.77 2.83 -16.00
CA CYS A 70 8.27 1.82 -16.96
C CYS A 70 7.34 0.80 -16.30
N VAL A 71 7.69 0.31 -15.11
CA VAL A 71 6.89 -0.69 -14.39
C VAL A 71 5.58 -0.09 -13.86
N ASP A 72 5.52 1.21 -13.55
CA ASP A 72 4.32 1.87 -13.03
C ASP A 72 3.32 2.35 -14.09
N ILE A 73 3.80 2.67 -15.30
CA ILE A 73 2.98 3.07 -16.45
C ILE A 73 1.93 1.99 -16.80
N ARG A 74 0.77 2.38 -17.37
CA ARG A 74 -0.29 1.42 -17.74
C ARG A 74 0.18 0.42 -18.81
N TRP A 75 -0.37 -0.79 -18.78
CA TRP A 75 -0.05 -1.87 -19.74
C TRP A 75 -0.06 -1.44 -21.21
N ARG A 76 -1.04 -0.63 -21.62
CA ARG A 76 -1.15 -0.16 -23.01
C ARG A 76 0.08 0.63 -23.46
N TYR A 77 0.58 1.52 -22.62
CA TYR A 77 1.76 2.32 -22.93
C TYR A 77 3.04 1.50 -22.82
N LEU A 78 3.14 0.57 -21.86
CA LEU A 78 4.29 -0.32 -21.77
C LEU A 78 4.45 -1.17 -23.03
N LEU A 79 3.36 -1.80 -23.49
CA LEU A 79 3.35 -2.60 -24.73
C LEU A 79 3.65 -1.73 -25.95
N LEU A 80 3.12 -0.50 -26.00
CA LEU A 80 3.40 0.45 -27.07
C LEU A 80 4.87 0.87 -27.11
N ILE A 81 5.49 1.12 -25.95
CA ILE A 81 6.92 1.46 -25.85
C ILE A 81 7.76 0.31 -26.41
N PHE A 82 7.54 -0.93 -25.96
CA PHE A 82 8.30 -2.09 -26.47
C PHE A 82 8.06 -2.32 -27.96
N THR A 83 6.82 -2.26 -28.42
CA THR A 83 6.49 -2.38 -29.85
C THR A 83 7.22 -1.32 -30.67
N THR A 84 7.24 -0.08 -30.19
CA THR A 84 7.97 1.02 -30.85
C THR A 84 9.48 0.76 -30.85
N THR A 85 10.07 0.29 -29.76
CA THR A 85 11.49 -0.07 -29.68
C THR A 85 11.86 -1.18 -30.67
N PHE A 86 11.04 -2.24 -30.79
CA PHE A 86 11.25 -3.29 -31.79
C PHE A 86 11.15 -2.76 -33.22
N LEU A 87 10.10 -2.00 -33.54
CA LEU A 87 9.94 -1.42 -34.87
C LEU A 87 11.09 -0.49 -35.26
N LEU A 88 11.56 0.35 -34.32
CA LEU A 88 12.70 1.25 -34.54
C LEU A 88 14.01 0.48 -34.74
N SER A 89 14.26 -0.57 -33.96
CA SER A 89 15.46 -1.41 -34.15
C SER A 89 15.43 -2.16 -35.49
N TRP A 90 14.29 -2.77 -35.87
CA TRP A 90 14.15 -3.43 -37.17
C TRP A 90 14.35 -2.45 -38.33
N LEU A 91 13.81 -1.24 -38.22
CA LEU A 91 13.96 -0.20 -39.23
C LEU A 91 15.40 0.30 -39.31
N LEU A 92 16.07 0.54 -38.17
CA LEU A 92 17.46 0.96 -38.12
C LEU A 92 18.38 -0.05 -38.81
N PHE A 93 18.31 -1.33 -38.42
CA PHE A 93 19.13 -2.37 -39.05
C PHE A 93 18.70 -2.64 -40.50
N GLY A 94 17.41 -2.49 -40.84
CA GLY A 94 16.93 -2.56 -42.21
C GLY A 94 17.53 -1.48 -43.11
N ILE A 95 17.67 -0.25 -42.61
CA ILE A 95 18.37 0.84 -43.30
C ILE A 95 19.86 0.53 -43.45
N ILE A 96 20.51 -0.02 -42.41
CA ILE A 96 21.93 -0.39 -42.47
C ILE A 96 22.16 -1.47 -43.54
N PHE A 97 21.38 -2.57 -43.54
CA PHE A 97 21.50 -3.61 -44.57
C PHE A 97 21.17 -3.08 -45.97
N TRP A 98 20.17 -2.21 -46.09
CA TRP A 98 19.87 -1.57 -47.37
C TRP A 98 21.04 -0.72 -47.86
N GLY A 99 21.68 0.04 -46.97
CA GLY A 99 22.89 0.83 -47.27
C GLY A 99 24.08 -0.04 -47.66
N VAL A 100 24.32 -1.15 -46.96
CA VAL A 100 25.40 -2.11 -47.29
C VAL A 100 25.16 -2.73 -48.67
N ALA A 101 23.93 -3.16 -48.96
CA ALA A 101 23.56 -3.73 -50.26
C ALA A 101 23.65 -2.69 -51.39
N LEU A 102 23.35 -1.41 -51.12
CA LEU A 102 23.54 -0.32 -52.08
C LEU A 102 25.02 -0.08 -52.37
N ALA A 103 25.86 -0.05 -51.33
CA ALA A 103 27.30 0.17 -51.47
C ALA A 103 28.01 -0.98 -52.19
N HIS A 104 27.58 -2.23 -51.97
CA HIS A 104 28.10 -3.40 -52.67
C HIS A 104 27.63 -3.47 -54.14
N GLY A 105 26.50 -2.82 -54.46
CA GLY A 105 25.94 -2.80 -55.81
C GLY A 105 25.00 -3.97 -56.12
N ASP A 106 24.48 -4.66 -55.10
CA ASP A 106 23.62 -5.85 -55.24
C ASP A 106 22.34 -5.57 -56.04
N PHE A 107 21.85 -4.33 -55.99
CA PHE A 107 20.67 -3.92 -56.72
C PHE A 107 20.91 -3.74 -58.24
N ASN A 108 22.16 -3.63 -58.68
CA ASN A 108 22.53 -3.43 -60.08
C ASN A 108 22.69 -4.75 -60.87
N ILE A 109 22.68 -5.90 -60.19
CA ILE A 109 22.80 -7.20 -60.85
C ILE A 109 21.45 -7.56 -61.51
N ARG A 110 21.39 -7.38 -62.83
CA ARG A 110 20.30 -7.86 -63.69
C ARG A 110 20.47 -9.37 -63.94
N ILE A 111 20.11 -10.20 -62.96
CA ILE A 111 19.92 -11.63 -63.23
C ILE A 111 18.70 -11.78 -64.15
N PRO A 112 18.78 -12.51 -65.28
CA PRO A 112 17.61 -12.81 -66.10
C PRO A 112 16.63 -13.63 -65.26
N VAL A 113 15.46 -13.05 -65.02
CA VAL A 113 14.42 -13.60 -64.16
C VAL A 113 13.89 -14.90 -64.77
N LYS A 114 14.08 -16.04 -64.07
CA LYS A 114 13.18 -17.19 -64.24
C LYS A 114 11.80 -16.75 -63.72
N GLU A 115 10.80 -16.86 -64.59
CA GLU A 115 9.41 -16.49 -64.34
C GLU A 115 8.88 -17.09 -63.02
N GLY A 116 8.37 -16.24 -62.12
CA GLY A 116 7.55 -16.68 -60.98
C GLY A 116 7.98 -16.20 -59.59
N VAL A 117 9.19 -15.65 -59.39
CA VAL A 117 9.60 -15.13 -58.07
C VAL A 117 9.52 -13.60 -58.06
N PRO A 118 8.66 -12.98 -57.23
CA PRO A 118 8.57 -11.53 -57.16
C PRO A 118 9.90 -10.94 -56.65
N ARG A 119 10.47 -10.05 -57.45
CA ARG A 119 11.70 -9.30 -57.18
C ARG A 119 11.49 -8.32 -56.03
N SER A 120 11.61 -8.77 -54.79
CA SER A 120 11.69 -7.88 -53.62
C SER A 120 13.13 -7.43 -53.34
N SER A 121 13.85 -6.99 -54.38
CA SER A 121 15.22 -6.45 -54.26
C SER A 121 15.15 -4.94 -54.07
N GLY A 122 14.69 -4.50 -52.89
CA GLY A 122 14.60 -3.10 -52.49
C GLY A 122 14.58 -2.96 -50.96
N PHE A 123 14.31 -1.77 -50.42
CA PHE A 123 14.30 -1.51 -48.97
C PHE A 123 13.45 -2.51 -48.17
N ILE A 124 12.29 -2.92 -48.70
CA ILE A 124 11.40 -3.89 -48.05
C ILE A 124 12.10 -5.25 -47.85
N GLY A 125 12.94 -5.67 -48.80
CA GLY A 125 13.71 -6.91 -48.69
C GLY A 125 14.76 -6.85 -47.56
N ALA A 126 15.45 -5.72 -47.43
CA ALA A 126 16.41 -5.48 -46.34
C ALA A 126 15.73 -5.33 -44.98
N PHE A 127 14.56 -4.69 -44.94
CA PHE A 127 13.73 -4.59 -43.73
C PHE A 127 13.22 -5.97 -43.26
N LEU A 128 12.74 -6.80 -44.18
CA LEU A 128 12.34 -8.17 -43.87
C LEU A 128 13.53 -9.01 -43.38
N PHE A 129 14.70 -8.88 -44.02
CA PHE A 129 15.92 -9.55 -43.55
C PHE A 129 16.33 -9.12 -42.13
N SER A 130 16.21 -7.82 -41.82
CA SER A 130 16.43 -7.29 -40.47
C SER A 130 15.48 -7.92 -39.44
N ILE A 131 14.19 -8.04 -39.77
CA ILE A 131 13.22 -8.72 -38.89
C ILE A 131 13.60 -10.19 -38.72
N GLU A 132 13.83 -10.91 -39.82
CA GLU A 132 14.18 -12.35 -39.82
C GLU A 132 15.42 -12.63 -38.95
N THR A 133 16.40 -11.73 -38.99
CA THR A 133 17.66 -11.83 -38.23
C THR A 133 17.46 -11.54 -36.75
N GLN A 134 16.81 -10.41 -36.40
CA GLN A 134 16.66 -10.02 -35.00
C GLN A 134 15.66 -10.90 -34.24
N THR A 135 14.58 -11.33 -34.90
CA THR A 135 13.57 -12.23 -34.29
C THR A 135 13.97 -13.70 -34.37
N THR A 136 15.10 -14.01 -35.00
CA THR A 136 15.61 -15.38 -35.18
C THR A 136 14.66 -16.32 -35.95
N ILE A 137 13.74 -15.78 -36.74
CA ILE A 137 12.85 -16.58 -37.61
C ILE A 137 13.66 -17.28 -38.71
N GLY A 138 14.55 -16.54 -39.37
CA GLY A 138 15.51 -17.08 -40.34
C GLY A 138 14.91 -17.99 -41.42
N TYR A 139 13.97 -17.48 -42.23
CA TYR A 139 13.36 -18.29 -43.31
C TYR A 139 14.36 -18.87 -44.33
N GLY A 140 15.56 -18.30 -44.41
CA GLY A 140 16.66 -18.79 -45.24
C GLY A 140 16.60 -18.35 -46.71
N PHE A 141 15.52 -17.70 -47.16
CA PHE A 141 15.44 -17.11 -48.49
C PHE A 141 16.39 -15.90 -48.65
N ARG A 142 16.64 -15.17 -47.55
CA ARG A 142 17.60 -14.06 -47.48
C ARG A 142 18.69 -14.47 -46.49
N CYS A 143 19.92 -14.61 -46.95
CA CYS A 143 21.05 -15.03 -46.14
C CYS A 143 22.26 -14.12 -46.35
N VAL A 144 23.06 -13.97 -45.30
CA VAL A 144 24.34 -13.26 -45.36
C VAL A 144 25.40 -14.17 -45.96
N THR A 145 26.21 -13.65 -46.89
CA THR A 145 27.35 -14.35 -47.48
C THR A 145 28.66 -13.87 -46.86
N GLU A 146 29.73 -14.66 -46.98
CA GLU A 146 31.06 -14.34 -46.44
C GLU A 146 31.79 -13.23 -47.21
N GLU A 147 31.24 -12.79 -48.34
CA GLU A 147 31.85 -11.81 -49.25
C GLU A 147 31.96 -10.41 -48.62
N CYS A 148 31.05 -10.07 -47.70
CA CYS A 148 30.98 -8.76 -47.05
C CYS A 148 31.18 -8.85 -45.54
N PRO A 149 32.41 -8.62 -45.02
CA PRO A 149 32.68 -8.64 -43.57
C PRO A 149 31.83 -7.64 -42.78
N ILE A 150 31.47 -6.50 -43.38
CA ILE A 150 30.61 -5.47 -42.77
C ILE A 150 29.19 -6.01 -42.53
N ALA A 151 28.65 -6.81 -43.45
CA ALA A 151 27.33 -7.42 -43.30
C ALA A 151 27.33 -8.45 -42.18
N VAL A 152 28.37 -9.30 -42.12
CA VAL A 152 28.57 -10.28 -41.04
C VAL A 152 28.68 -9.59 -39.68
N ALA A 153 29.49 -8.54 -39.57
CA ALA A 153 29.61 -7.75 -38.33
C ALA A 153 28.27 -7.10 -37.93
N THR A 154 27.50 -6.59 -38.89
CA THR A 154 26.17 -6.00 -38.64
C THR A 154 25.20 -7.04 -38.08
N VAL A 155 25.19 -8.27 -38.62
CA VAL A 155 24.38 -9.38 -38.10
C VAL A 155 24.78 -9.70 -36.65
N VAL A 156 26.07 -9.80 -36.34
CA VAL A 156 26.54 -10.06 -34.96
C VAL A 156 26.08 -8.96 -33.99
N VAL A 157 26.27 -7.69 -34.36
CA VAL A 157 25.83 -6.56 -33.53
C VAL A 157 24.31 -6.58 -33.37
N GLN A 158 23.56 -6.85 -34.43
CA GLN A 158 22.10 -6.93 -34.39
C GLN A 158 21.62 -8.05 -33.46
N SER A 159 22.24 -9.23 -33.50
CA SER A 159 21.90 -10.33 -32.60
C SER A 159 22.12 -9.95 -31.13
N ILE A 160 23.26 -9.33 -30.81
CA ILE A 160 23.55 -8.87 -29.44
C ILE A 160 22.52 -7.82 -28.98
N VAL A 161 22.24 -6.82 -29.81
CA VAL A 161 21.26 -5.77 -29.48
C VAL A 161 19.85 -6.36 -29.33
N GLY A 162 19.46 -7.30 -30.19
CA GLY A 162 18.19 -8.02 -30.09
C GLY A 162 18.03 -8.73 -28.75
N CYS A 163 19.03 -9.52 -28.34
CA CYS A 163 19.02 -10.19 -27.04
C CYS A 163 18.94 -9.23 -25.85
N ILE A 164 19.58 -8.06 -25.93
CA ILE A 164 19.49 -7.03 -24.89
C ILE A 164 18.05 -6.50 -24.79
N ILE A 165 17.44 -6.12 -25.91
CA ILE A 165 16.05 -5.61 -25.95
C ILE A 165 15.08 -6.65 -25.40
N ASP A 166 15.22 -7.92 -25.80
CA ASP A 166 14.37 -9.02 -25.31
C ASP A 166 14.52 -9.23 -23.80
N SER A 167 15.75 -9.19 -23.28
CA SER A 167 16.03 -9.32 -21.85
C SER A 167 15.37 -8.20 -21.04
N PHE A 168 15.45 -6.95 -21.52
CA PHE A 168 14.76 -5.82 -20.89
C PHE A 168 13.23 -5.96 -20.93
N MET A 169 12.68 -6.44 -22.05
CA MET A 169 11.25 -6.67 -22.19
C MET A 169 10.76 -7.71 -21.18
N ILE A 170 11.38 -8.89 -21.15
CA ILE A 170 11.00 -9.98 -20.25
C ILE A 170 11.16 -9.53 -18.78
N GLY A 171 12.28 -8.89 -18.44
CA GLY A 171 12.53 -8.40 -17.08
C GLY A 171 11.49 -7.39 -16.61
N THR A 172 11.13 -6.42 -17.45
CA THR A 172 10.14 -5.39 -17.12
C THR A 172 8.73 -5.96 -17.03
N ILE A 173 8.34 -6.84 -17.97
CA ILE A 173 7.03 -7.50 -17.96
C ILE A 173 6.90 -8.37 -16.71
N MET A 174 7.91 -9.17 -16.38
CA MET A 174 7.91 -10.01 -15.19
C MET A 174 7.81 -9.17 -13.92
N ALA A 175 8.64 -8.13 -13.78
CA ALA A 175 8.59 -7.21 -12.65
C ALA A 175 7.19 -6.57 -12.50
N LYS A 176 6.55 -6.20 -13.62
CA LYS A 176 5.20 -5.64 -13.60
C LYS A 176 4.12 -6.65 -13.25
N MET A 177 4.24 -7.90 -13.69
CA MET A 177 3.30 -8.98 -13.39
C MET A 177 3.30 -9.35 -11.91
N VAL A 178 4.47 -9.34 -11.27
CA VAL A 178 4.63 -9.74 -9.87
C VAL A 178 4.06 -8.67 -8.91
N ARG A 179 3.89 -7.40 -9.35
CA ARG A 179 3.35 -6.34 -8.49
C ARG A 179 1.93 -6.62 -8.00
N PRO A 180 1.68 -6.64 -6.67
CA PRO A 180 0.38 -6.99 -6.09
C PRO A 180 -0.66 -5.85 -6.12
N LYS A 181 -0.64 -4.93 -7.11
CA LYS A 181 -1.58 -3.78 -7.16
C LYS A 181 -3.06 -4.18 -7.12
N LYS A 182 -3.41 -5.33 -7.70
CA LYS A 182 -4.78 -5.85 -7.69
C LYS A 182 -5.15 -6.54 -6.39
N ARG A 183 -4.19 -6.87 -5.53
CA ARG A 183 -4.44 -7.57 -4.27
C ARG A 183 -5.13 -6.67 -3.25
N ALA A 184 -4.74 -5.40 -3.17
CA ALA A 184 -5.38 -4.42 -2.30
C ALA A 184 -6.90 -4.30 -2.57
N GLN A 185 -7.37 -4.58 -3.79
CA GLN A 185 -8.80 -4.54 -4.14
C GLN A 185 -9.60 -5.74 -3.61
N THR A 186 -8.92 -6.80 -3.17
CA THR A 186 -9.54 -8.00 -2.58
C THR A 186 -9.57 -7.96 -1.05
N LEU A 187 -8.96 -6.92 -0.48
CA LEU A 187 -9.05 -6.57 0.93
C LEU A 187 -10.20 -5.58 1.09
N LEU A 188 -11.08 -5.87 2.05
CA LEU A 188 -12.32 -5.15 2.24
C LEU A 188 -12.33 -4.44 3.58
N PHE A 189 -12.83 -3.21 3.57
CA PHE A 189 -13.10 -2.41 4.76
C PHE A 189 -14.62 -2.25 4.93
N SER A 190 -15.11 -2.15 6.16
CA SER A 190 -16.52 -1.80 6.39
C SER A 190 -16.83 -0.43 5.80
N HIS A 191 -18.06 -0.21 5.33
CA HIS A 191 -18.45 1.10 4.78
C HIS A 191 -18.49 2.17 5.86
N HIS A 192 -18.99 1.79 7.03
CA HIS A 192 -19.07 2.61 8.22
C HIS A 192 -18.12 2.08 9.29
N ALA A 193 -17.56 2.98 10.08
CA ALA A 193 -17.01 2.64 11.38
C ALA A 193 -18.11 2.78 12.43
N VAL A 194 -17.97 2.13 13.58
CA VAL A 194 -18.98 2.17 14.64
C VAL A 194 -18.33 2.49 15.97
N ILE A 195 -19.05 3.19 16.84
CA ILE A 195 -18.62 3.44 18.22
C ILE A 195 -19.62 2.76 19.14
N ALA A 196 -19.13 1.89 20.02
CA ALA A 196 -19.95 1.25 21.04
C ALA A 196 -19.11 0.88 22.27
N LEU A 197 -19.80 0.58 23.37
CA LEU A 197 -19.15 0.01 24.55
C LEU A 197 -18.73 -1.44 24.28
N ARG A 198 -17.47 -1.74 24.60
CA ARG A 198 -16.92 -3.10 24.67
C ARG A 198 -16.13 -3.22 25.97
N ASP A 199 -16.50 -4.19 26.80
CA ASP A 199 -15.85 -4.45 28.10
C ASP A 199 -15.76 -3.21 29.00
N GLY A 200 -16.81 -2.38 28.96
CA GLY A 200 -16.92 -1.15 29.75
C GLY A 200 -16.09 0.03 29.22
N LYS A 201 -15.38 -0.12 28.11
CA LYS A 201 -14.61 0.94 27.44
C LYS A 201 -15.33 1.38 26.16
N LEU A 202 -15.23 2.67 25.84
CA LEU A 202 -15.81 3.19 24.61
C LEU A 202 -14.83 3.00 23.46
N CYS A 203 -15.21 2.19 22.47
CA CYS A 203 -14.30 1.81 21.41
C CYS A 203 -14.81 2.23 20.03
N LEU A 204 -13.90 2.77 19.23
CA LEU A 204 -14.06 2.92 17.78
C LEU A 204 -13.71 1.59 17.12
N MET A 205 -14.56 1.15 16.20
CA MET A 205 -14.42 -0.15 15.55
C MET A 205 -14.67 -0.06 14.05
N TRP A 206 -13.84 -0.75 13.27
CA TRP A 206 -14.08 -0.99 11.84
C TRP A 206 -13.75 -2.44 11.50
N ARG A 207 -14.36 -2.94 10.43
CA ARG A 207 -14.20 -4.34 10.03
C ARG A 207 -13.29 -4.47 8.82
N LEU A 208 -12.40 -5.44 8.88
CA LEU A 208 -11.51 -5.86 7.80
C LEU A 208 -11.91 -7.24 7.31
N GLY A 209 -11.67 -7.53 6.04
CA GLY A 209 -11.93 -8.84 5.46
C GLY A 209 -11.01 -9.16 4.28
N ASN A 210 -10.82 -10.47 4.07
CA ASN A 210 -10.09 -10.99 2.93
C ASN A 210 -11.04 -11.79 2.03
N MET A 211 -11.29 -11.31 0.82
CA MET A 211 -12.21 -11.97 -0.12
C MET A 211 -11.60 -13.22 -0.76
N ARG A 212 -10.28 -13.44 -0.63
CA ARG A 212 -9.57 -14.58 -1.21
C ARG A 212 -9.22 -15.61 -0.14
N LYS A 213 -9.09 -16.88 -0.56
CA LYS A 213 -8.67 -17.98 0.31
C LYS A 213 -7.19 -17.90 0.71
N SER A 214 -6.33 -17.49 -0.23
CA SER A 214 -4.91 -17.23 0.05
C SER A 214 -4.74 -16.19 1.15
N HIS A 215 -3.78 -16.40 2.02
CA HIS A 215 -3.57 -15.59 3.21
C HIS A 215 -2.85 -14.27 2.89
N ILE A 216 -2.96 -13.32 3.82
CA ILE A 216 -2.06 -12.18 3.91
C ILE A 216 -1.14 -12.47 5.08
N VAL A 217 0.15 -12.62 4.79
CA VAL A 217 1.19 -12.97 5.77
C VAL A 217 1.66 -11.67 6.44
N GLU A 218 1.96 -11.73 7.74
CA GLU A 218 2.36 -10.55 8.53
C GLU A 218 1.41 -9.35 8.36
N ALA A 219 0.10 -9.65 8.34
CA ALA A 219 -0.90 -8.62 8.24
C ALA A 219 -0.88 -7.76 9.51
N HIS A 220 -0.82 -6.45 9.36
CA HIS A 220 -0.89 -5.52 10.48
C HIS A 220 -1.67 -4.27 10.08
N VAL A 221 -2.23 -3.59 11.08
CA VAL A 221 -3.13 -2.46 10.88
C VAL A 221 -2.59 -1.19 11.49
N ARG A 222 -2.87 -0.08 10.82
CA ARG A 222 -2.56 1.26 11.30
C ARG A 222 -3.74 2.16 11.08
N ALA A 223 -3.91 3.15 11.94
CA ALA A 223 -4.95 4.15 11.80
C ALA A 223 -4.38 5.53 12.13
N GLN A 224 -4.80 6.53 11.36
CA GLN A 224 -4.36 7.91 11.53
C GLN A 224 -5.57 8.83 11.54
N LEU A 225 -5.58 9.75 12.51
CA LEU A 225 -6.50 10.87 12.58
C LEU A 225 -5.93 12.01 11.76
N ILE A 226 -6.69 12.53 10.81
CA ILE A 226 -6.33 13.69 9.99
C ILE A 226 -7.27 14.83 10.33
N LYS A 227 -6.70 15.93 10.80
CA LYS A 227 -7.43 17.18 11.04
C LYS A 227 -6.51 18.41 10.96
N PRO A 228 -7.05 19.60 10.68
CA PRO A 228 -6.30 20.84 10.85
C PRO A 228 -5.99 21.08 12.34
N HIS A 229 -4.78 21.56 12.65
CA HIS A 229 -4.37 21.89 14.01
C HIS A 229 -3.58 23.19 14.05
N VAL A 230 -3.80 23.99 15.10
CA VAL A 230 -2.99 25.18 15.39
C VAL A 230 -2.18 24.88 16.65
N THR A 231 -0.86 24.98 16.56
CA THR A 231 0.03 24.73 17.71
C THR A 231 -0.12 25.82 18.76
N ALA A 232 0.42 25.58 19.97
CA ALA A 232 0.40 26.57 21.04
C ALA A 232 1.17 27.86 20.67
N GLU A 233 2.17 27.74 19.79
CA GLU A 233 2.99 28.81 19.25
C GLU A 233 2.29 29.60 18.12
N GLY A 234 1.11 29.13 17.66
CA GLY A 234 0.33 29.77 16.60
C GLY A 234 0.65 29.29 15.18
N GLU A 235 1.39 28.19 15.01
CA GLU A 235 1.62 27.59 13.69
C GLU A 235 0.36 26.84 13.22
N TYR A 236 -0.12 27.12 12.01
CA TYR A 236 -1.24 26.42 11.40
C TYR A 236 -0.76 25.23 10.56
N LEU A 237 -1.12 24.02 10.98
CA LEU A 237 -0.89 22.76 10.29
C LEU A 237 -2.19 22.35 9.56
N PRO A 238 -2.26 22.42 8.22
CA PRO A 238 -3.50 22.17 7.49
C PRO A 238 -4.04 20.74 7.62
N MET A 239 -3.14 19.76 7.74
CA MET A 239 -3.46 18.33 7.78
C MET A 239 -2.51 17.62 8.75
N GLU A 240 -2.66 17.89 10.05
CA GLU A 240 -1.92 17.15 11.07
C GLU A 240 -2.38 15.69 11.07
N GLN A 241 -1.41 14.77 11.08
CA GLN A 241 -1.65 13.33 11.15
C GLN A 241 -1.25 12.82 12.52
N THR A 242 -2.23 12.42 13.33
CA THR A 242 -1.99 11.82 14.64
C THR A 242 -2.24 10.32 14.56
N ASP A 243 -1.33 9.51 15.08
CA ASP A 243 -1.51 8.06 15.12
C ASP A 243 -2.63 7.66 16.09
N ILE A 244 -3.44 6.67 15.69
CA ILE A 244 -4.50 6.09 16.49
C ILE A 244 -4.03 4.70 16.91
N ASP A 245 -3.75 4.55 18.20
CA ASP A 245 -3.27 3.28 18.74
C ASP A 245 -4.33 2.17 18.62
N VAL A 246 -3.96 1.09 17.95
CA VAL A 246 -4.76 -0.12 17.76
C VAL A 246 -4.15 -1.33 18.49
N GLY A 247 -3.29 -1.05 19.48
CA GLY A 247 -2.54 -2.02 20.26
C GLY A 247 -1.18 -2.35 19.67
N TYR A 248 -0.47 -1.33 19.15
CA TYR A 248 0.88 -1.51 18.59
C TYR A 248 1.88 -1.96 19.67
N ASP A 249 1.83 -1.35 20.86
CA ASP A 249 2.75 -1.65 21.96
C ASP A 249 2.58 -3.09 22.50
N ASP A 250 1.34 -3.59 22.52
CA ASP A 250 1.01 -4.97 22.89
C ASP A 250 1.16 -5.95 21.71
N GLY A 251 1.44 -5.45 20.51
CA GLY A 251 1.53 -6.21 19.27
C GLY A 251 0.20 -6.85 18.82
N LEU A 252 -0.93 -6.28 19.23
CA LEU A 252 -2.31 -6.63 18.84
C LEU A 252 -2.69 -6.05 17.47
N ASP A 253 -1.90 -5.11 16.95
CA ASP A 253 -1.97 -4.58 15.60
C ASP A 253 -1.70 -5.66 14.52
N ARG A 254 -0.95 -6.71 14.88
CA ARG A 254 -0.67 -7.87 14.04
C ARG A 254 -1.87 -8.82 14.02
N LEU A 255 -2.44 -9.02 12.83
CA LEU A 255 -3.68 -9.75 12.63
C LEU A 255 -3.45 -11.08 11.90
N PHE A 256 -4.16 -12.12 12.34
CA PHE A 256 -4.33 -13.35 11.56
C PHE A 256 -5.64 -13.31 10.76
N LEU A 257 -5.61 -12.68 9.58
CA LEU A 257 -6.80 -12.34 8.78
C LEU A 257 -7.31 -13.52 7.91
N VAL A 258 -7.95 -14.51 8.55
CA VAL A 258 -8.63 -15.62 7.86
C VAL A 258 -10.12 -15.33 7.66
N SER A 259 -10.83 -15.01 8.73
CA SER A 259 -12.19 -14.49 8.71
C SER A 259 -12.19 -12.97 8.88
N PRO A 260 -13.29 -12.28 8.57
CA PRO A 260 -13.41 -10.87 8.89
C PRO A 260 -13.15 -10.58 10.37
N LEU A 261 -12.28 -9.61 10.63
CA LEU A 261 -11.90 -9.18 11.98
C LEU A 261 -12.38 -7.75 12.22
N VAL A 262 -12.75 -7.44 13.45
CA VAL A 262 -13.11 -6.08 13.87
C VAL A 262 -11.93 -5.51 14.63
N VAL A 263 -11.29 -4.49 14.04
CA VAL A 263 -10.24 -3.72 14.68
C VAL A 263 -10.88 -2.79 15.70
N VAL A 264 -10.22 -2.60 16.83
CA VAL A 264 -10.73 -1.86 17.98
C VAL A 264 -9.70 -0.81 18.37
N HIS A 265 -10.16 0.42 18.57
CA HIS A 265 -9.39 1.49 19.17
C HIS A 265 -10.14 1.98 20.42
N GLU A 266 -9.46 2.06 21.56
CA GLU A 266 -10.01 2.66 22.78
C GLU A 266 -9.96 4.19 22.68
N ILE A 267 -11.13 4.82 22.70
CA ILE A 267 -11.23 6.27 22.51
C ILE A 267 -10.83 6.96 23.81
N ASN A 268 -9.71 7.68 23.79
CA ASN A 268 -9.24 8.47 24.94
C ASN A 268 -9.52 9.98 24.81
N LYS A 269 -9.84 10.49 23.61
CA LYS A 269 -10.03 11.93 23.34
C LYS A 269 -11.32 12.23 22.57
N ASN A 270 -11.76 13.49 22.65
CA ASN A 270 -13.11 13.93 22.29
C ASN A 270 -13.37 14.09 20.78
N LYS A 271 -14.67 14.21 20.47
CA LYS A 271 -15.28 14.36 19.14
C LYS A 271 -15.02 15.75 18.55
N GLU A 272 -14.29 15.83 17.45
CA GLU A 272 -14.20 17.01 16.60
C GLU A 272 -14.44 16.61 15.14
N GLU A 273 -14.46 17.57 14.22
CA GLU A 273 -14.46 17.27 12.79
C GLU A 273 -13.09 16.68 12.39
N PHE A 274 -13.09 15.43 11.96
CA PHE A 274 -11.87 14.72 11.57
C PHE A 274 -12.16 13.66 10.50
N GLU A 275 -11.10 13.24 9.81
CA GLU A 275 -11.07 12.05 8.97
C GLU A 275 -10.17 10.99 9.60
N ILE A 276 -10.63 9.76 9.70
CA ILE A 276 -9.81 8.62 10.12
C ILE A 276 -9.39 7.84 8.90
N VAL A 277 -8.10 7.80 8.61
CA VAL A 277 -7.52 6.95 7.57
C VAL A 277 -7.09 5.63 8.20
N VAL A 278 -7.57 4.53 7.63
CA VAL A 278 -7.20 3.18 8.06
C VAL A 278 -6.37 2.50 7.00
N ILE A 279 -5.34 1.79 7.45
CA ILE A 279 -4.33 1.17 6.60
C ILE A 279 -4.19 -0.29 7.05
N LEU A 280 -4.23 -1.20 6.09
CA LEU A 280 -3.92 -2.61 6.28
C LEU A 280 -2.71 -2.93 5.40
N GLU A 281 -1.64 -3.36 6.03
CA GLU A 281 -0.40 -3.78 5.39
C GLU A 281 -0.19 -5.27 5.60
N GLY A 282 0.53 -5.90 4.68
CA GLY A 282 0.93 -7.30 4.80
C GLY A 282 1.45 -7.85 3.48
N MET A 283 1.93 -9.09 3.50
CA MET A 283 2.54 -9.75 2.36
C MET A 283 1.57 -10.69 1.64
N VAL A 284 1.64 -10.71 0.33
CA VAL A 284 0.87 -11.67 -0.49
C VAL A 284 1.55 -13.03 -0.45
N GLU A 285 0.84 -14.05 0.02
CA GLU A 285 1.36 -15.42 0.21
C GLU A 285 2.17 -15.98 -0.99
N ALA A 286 1.69 -15.77 -2.22
CA ALA A 286 2.33 -16.33 -3.41
C ALA A 286 3.61 -15.61 -3.87
N THR A 287 3.77 -14.32 -3.56
CA THR A 287 4.88 -13.50 -4.06
C THR A 287 5.77 -12.95 -2.96
N ALA A 288 5.38 -13.09 -1.69
CA ALA A 288 6.01 -12.46 -0.53
C ALA A 288 6.21 -10.94 -0.68
N MET A 289 5.48 -10.30 -1.59
CA MET A 289 5.54 -8.84 -1.75
C MET A 289 4.53 -8.17 -0.82
N THR A 290 4.95 -7.05 -0.25
CA THR A 290 4.08 -6.22 0.58
C THR A 290 3.00 -5.55 -0.27
N THR A 291 1.78 -5.50 0.27
CA THR A 291 0.64 -4.79 -0.28
C THR A 291 0.04 -3.93 0.81
N GLN A 292 -0.40 -2.73 0.43
CA GLN A 292 -1.07 -1.81 1.33
C GLN A 292 -2.47 -1.52 0.80
N ALA A 293 -3.48 -1.79 1.61
CA ALA A 293 -4.87 -1.41 1.36
C ALA A 293 -5.24 -0.27 2.30
N ARG A 294 -5.97 0.72 1.80
CA ARG A 294 -6.34 1.93 2.55
C ARG A 294 -7.81 2.21 2.41
N SER A 295 -8.42 2.79 3.43
CA SER A 295 -9.74 3.40 3.36
C SER A 295 -9.79 4.58 4.33
N SER A 296 -10.90 5.31 4.34
CA SER A 296 -11.10 6.36 5.35
C SER A 296 -12.54 6.47 5.81
N TYR A 297 -12.72 7.06 6.98
CA TYR A 297 -14.00 7.33 7.61
C TYR A 297 -14.06 8.81 7.97
N LEU A 298 -14.97 9.54 7.31
CA LEU A 298 -15.34 10.88 7.74
C LEU A 298 -16.15 10.79 9.04
N ALA A 299 -16.17 11.84 9.86
CA ALA A 299 -16.97 11.87 11.09
C ALA A 299 -18.44 11.41 10.89
N LYS A 300 -19.08 11.80 9.78
CA LYS A 300 -20.46 11.39 9.41
C LYS A 300 -20.62 9.92 8.99
N GLU A 301 -19.52 9.26 8.64
CA GLU A 301 -19.48 7.84 8.25
C GLU A 301 -19.22 6.93 9.48
N ILE A 302 -19.16 7.51 10.68
CA ILE A 302 -18.99 6.80 11.95
C ILE A 302 -20.34 6.75 12.68
N LEU A 303 -20.87 5.55 12.88
CA LEU A 303 -22.17 5.32 13.51
C LEU A 303 -22.03 5.15 15.02
N TRP A 304 -22.61 6.06 15.78
CA TRP A 304 -22.60 6.01 17.24
C TRP A 304 -23.67 5.06 17.77
N GLY A 305 -23.31 4.20 18.73
CA GLY A 305 -24.23 3.24 19.34
C GLY A 305 -24.56 2.07 18.42
N HIS A 306 -23.70 1.75 17.46
CA HIS A 306 -23.88 0.61 16.55
C HIS A 306 -22.86 -0.49 16.83
N ARG A 307 -23.23 -1.73 16.54
CA ARG A 307 -22.31 -2.88 16.51
C ARG A 307 -22.45 -3.62 15.18
N PHE A 308 -21.37 -4.25 14.74
CA PHE A 308 -21.39 -5.07 13.52
C PHE A 308 -22.14 -6.38 13.74
N GLU A 309 -22.94 -6.79 12.75
CA GLU A 309 -23.57 -8.11 12.75
C GLU A 309 -22.50 -9.23 12.70
N PRO A 310 -22.67 -10.34 13.44
CA PRO A 310 -21.82 -11.51 13.30
C PRO A 310 -21.84 -12.04 11.86
N VAL A 311 -20.67 -12.40 11.34
CA VAL A 311 -20.52 -12.93 9.97
C VAL A 311 -20.04 -14.38 9.92
N VAL A 312 -19.46 -14.86 11.03
CA VAL A 312 -18.95 -16.23 11.14
C VAL A 312 -19.99 -17.07 11.86
N PHE A 313 -20.38 -18.16 11.23
CA PHE A 313 -21.35 -19.12 11.76
C PHE A 313 -20.76 -20.52 11.64
N GLU A 314 -20.96 -21.33 12.69
CA GLU A 314 -20.61 -22.74 12.67
C GLU A 314 -21.74 -23.53 11.98
N LYS A 315 -21.41 -24.34 10.98
CA LYS A 315 -22.38 -25.20 10.30
C LYS A 315 -21.78 -26.58 10.08
N GLY A 316 -22.16 -27.53 10.94
CA GLY A 316 -21.58 -28.87 10.94
C GLY A 316 -20.12 -28.82 11.35
N ASP A 317 -19.24 -29.36 10.50
CA ASP A 317 -17.79 -29.48 10.78
C ASP A 317 -16.96 -28.28 10.24
N ARG A 318 -17.60 -27.19 9.80
CA ARG A 318 -16.90 -26.04 9.20
C ARG A 318 -17.49 -24.70 9.62
N TYR A 319 -16.61 -23.70 9.67
CA TYR A 319 -17.00 -22.30 9.80
C TYR A 319 -17.36 -21.72 8.43
N HIS A 320 -18.53 -21.09 8.35
CA HIS A 320 -19.02 -20.39 7.17
C HIS A 320 -19.03 -18.88 7.43
N VAL A 321 -18.56 -18.11 6.46
CA VAL A 321 -18.51 -16.65 6.52
C VAL A 321 -19.52 -16.06 5.53
N ASP A 322 -20.53 -15.37 6.03
CA ASP A 322 -21.54 -14.67 5.22
C ASP A 322 -21.13 -13.21 4.97
N TYR A 323 -20.50 -12.96 3.81
CA TYR A 323 -20.09 -11.62 3.40
C TYR A 323 -21.26 -10.67 3.11
N SER A 324 -22.50 -11.15 2.96
CA SER A 324 -23.67 -10.27 2.76
C SER A 324 -23.97 -9.41 4.00
N ARG A 325 -23.55 -9.88 5.19
CA ARG A 325 -23.66 -9.17 6.47
C ARG A 325 -22.41 -8.39 6.84
N PHE A 326 -21.37 -8.41 5.99
CA PHE A 326 -20.07 -7.82 6.30
C PHE A 326 -20.18 -6.34 6.69
N HIS A 327 -20.96 -5.57 5.93
CA HIS A 327 -21.15 -4.13 6.16
C HIS A 327 -22.34 -3.81 7.09
N LYS A 328 -23.14 -4.79 7.50
CA LYS A 328 -24.36 -4.57 8.28
C LYS A 328 -24.04 -4.30 9.75
N THR A 329 -24.81 -3.39 10.32
CA THR A 329 -24.70 -2.99 11.72
C THR A 329 -26.09 -2.93 12.34
N TYR A 330 -26.19 -3.19 13.63
CA TYR A 330 -27.40 -3.04 14.42
C TYR A 330 -27.19 -2.03 15.55
N GLU A 331 -28.27 -1.34 15.92
CA GLU A 331 -28.27 -0.34 16.99
C GLU A 331 -28.22 -0.99 18.38
N VAL A 332 -27.54 -0.32 19.30
CA VAL A 332 -27.32 -0.73 20.69
C VAL A 332 -27.72 0.43 21.58
N PRO A 333 -29.00 0.50 21.99
CA PRO A 333 -29.54 1.61 22.78
C PRO A 333 -28.86 1.81 24.13
N SER A 334 -28.20 0.78 24.66
CA SER A 334 -27.46 0.87 25.93
C SER A 334 -26.14 1.64 25.82
N THR A 335 -25.77 2.14 24.64
CA THR A 335 -24.52 2.89 24.45
C THR A 335 -24.69 4.32 24.95
N PRO A 336 -23.85 4.81 25.88
CA PRO A 336 -23.90 6.18 26.35
C PRO A 336 -23.69 7.16 25.20
N HIS A 337 -24.42 8.27 25.19
CA HIS A 337 -24.22 9.35 24.22
C HIS A 337 -23.16 10.38 24.65
N CYS A 338 -22.51 10.16 25.81
CA CYS A 338 -21.47 11.03 26.35
C CYS A 338 -20.10 10.81 25.69
N SER A 339 -19.18 11.74 25.90
CA SER A 339 -17.79 11.57 25.46
C SER A 339 -17.06 10.51 26.30
N ALA A 340 -15.98 9.92 25.78
CA ALA A 340 -15.19 8.96 26.55
C ALA A 340 -14.64 9.56 27.85
N ARG A 341 -14.30 10.87 27.83
CA ARG A 341 -13.86 11.63 29.00
C ARG A 341 -14.96 11.81 30.04
N GLU A 342 -16.20 12.07 29.62
CA GLU A 342 -17.34 12.13 30.54
C GLU A 342 -17.64 10.75 31.13
N LEU A 343 -17.54 9.69 30.33
CA LEU A 343 -17.74 8.32 30.79
C LEU A 343 -16.71 7.92 31.86
N SER A 344 -15.44 8.28 31.67
CA SER A 344 -14.39 8.02 32.65
C SER A 344 -14.57 8.85 33.93
N GLN A 345 -15.02 10.10 33.82
CA GLN A 345 -15.37 10.93 34.98
C GLN A 345 -16.57 10.39 35.76
N MET A 346 -17.61 9.90 35.08
CA MET A 346 -18.77 9.28 35.74
C MET A 346 -18.37 7.99 36.47
N LYS A 347 -17.52 7.14 35.86
CA LYS A 347 -16.97 5.96 36.52
C LYS A 347 -16.08 6.30 37.71
N GLY A 348 -15.25 7.34 37.60
CA GLY A 348 -14.40 7.81 38.69
C GLY A 348 -15.19 8.40 39.86
N ARG A 349 -16.37 8.99 39.61
CA ARG A 349 -17.27 9.49 40.65
C ARG A 349 -18.13 8.41 41.31
N GLY A 350 -18.40 7.29 40.62
CA GLY A 350 -19.23 6.19 41.13
C GLY A 350 -18.50 5.17 42.02
N GLY A 351 -17.18 5.34 42.24
CA GLY A 351 -16.34 4.40 43.02
C GLY A 351 -15.92 4.90 44.40
N GLY A 352 -16.42 6.06 44.85
CA GLY A 352 -16.02 6.66 46.12
C GLY A 352 -17.19 7.29 46.84
N ASP A 353 -18.08 6.46 47.41
CA ASP A 353 -18.86 6.87 48.59
C ASP A 353 -19.44 5.64 49.32
N ALA A 354 -18.65 5.08 50.23
CA ALA A 354 -19.10 4.29 51.39
C ALA A 354 -17.89 3.96 52.29
N PHE A 355 -17.20 4.96 52.82
CA PHE A 355 -16.44 4.79 54.06
C PHE A 355 -16.74 5.98 54.96
N CYS A 356 -17.69 5.76 55.87
CA CYS A 356 -18.03 6.66 56.95
C CYS A 356 -16.77 6.90 57.80
N TYR A 357 -16.34 8.15 57.92
CA TYR A 357 -15.63 8.59 59.12
C TYR A 357 -16.67 9.07 60.11
N GLU A 358 -16.94 8.26 61.14
CA GLU A 358 -17.50 8.79 62.38
C GLU A 358 -16.40 9.57 63.12
N ASN A 359 -16.77 10.76 63.57
CA ASN A 359 -16.03 11.56 64.52
C ASN A 359 -16.02 10.86 65.89
N GLU A 360 -14.84 10.61 66.43
CA GLU A 360 -14.65 10.42 67.88
C GLU A 360 -13.54 11.39 68.32
N VAL A 361 -13.94 12.44 69.04
CA VAL A 361 -13.06 13.33 69.80
C VAL A 361 -13.34 13.05 71.26
N ALA A 362 -12.38 12.45 71.98
CA ALA A 362 -11.92 12.85 73.32
C ALA A 362 -11.19 11.69 74.04
N LEU A 363 -9.90 11.90 74.35
CA LEU A 363 -9.39 11.96 75.74
C LEU A 363 -7.86 12.08 75.72
N CYS A 364 -7.39 13.25 76.15
CA CYS A 364 -6.02 13.43 76.62
C CYS A 364 -5.83 12.68 77.94
N CYS A 365 -4.66 12.10 78.17
CA CYS A 365 -3.85 12.19 79.40
C CYS A 365 -2.46 11.62 79.09
N GLY A 366 -1.43 12.34 79.52
CA GLY A 366 -0.02 11.99 79.31
C GLY A 366 0.45 10.81 80.17
N ASP A 367 1.66 10.34 79.91
CA ASP A 367 2.81 10.75 80.73
C ASP A 367 4.10 10.38 79.99
N ASP A 368 5.05 11.31 80.11
CA ASP A 368 6.46 11.19 79.76
C ASP A 368 7.17 10.22 80.72
N GLU A 369 8.28 9.60 80.26
CA GLU A 369 9.58 9.50 80.96
C GLU A 369 10.46 8.39 80.36
N ASP A 370 11.37 8.85 79.50
CA ASP A 370 12.83 8.79 79.61
C ASP A 370 13.66 7.49 79.66
N GLU A 371 14.61 7.53 78.72
CA GLU A 371 16.04 7.23 78.78
C GLU A 371 16.59 5.80 78.76
N GLY A 372 17.48 5.61 77.78
CA GLY A 372 18.46 4.52 77.74
C GLY A 372 19.14 4.33 76.39
N ASP A 373 19.64 5.40 75.76
CA ASP A 373 20.57 5.29 74.63
C ASP A 373 21.96 4.84 75.11
N ILE A 374 22.64 4.00 74.32
CA ILE A 374 23.98 4.24 73.75
C ILE A 374 24.49 2.95 73.08
N LYS A 375 24.58 3.03 71.74
CA LYS A 375 25.70 2.71 70.82
C LYS A 375 26.29 1.29 70.89
N GLU A 376 26.68 0.63 69.80
CA GLU A 376 27.16 0.95 68.45
C GLU A 376 27.11 -0.43 67.73
N GLU A 377 26.94 -0.63 66.43
CA GLU A 377 27.46 0.10 65.29
C GLU A 377 26.78 -0.42 64.00
N ALA A 378 26.53 0.53 63.09
CA ALA A 378 26.58 0.43 61.62
C ALA A 378 25.82 -0.69 60.86
N THR A 379 24.54 -0.40 60.61
CA THR A 379 23.92 -0.10 59.31
C THR A 379 24.25 -0.89 58.01
N SER A 380 23.13 -1.15 57.32
CA SER A 380 22.90 -1.31 55.86
C SER A 380 23.05 -2.75 55.33
N MET A 381 21.99 -3.57 55.33
CA MET A 381 20.78 -3.54 54.51
C MET A 381 21.07 -3.67 52.99
N ILE A 382 20.45 -4.68 52.38
CA ILE A 382 19.66 -4.66 51.14
C ILE A 382 20.03 -5.72 50.07
N VAL A 383 19.14 -6.72 50.04
CA VAL A 383 18.33 -7.18 48.90
C VAL A 383 18.97 -8.02 47.79
N ARG A 384 18.39 -9.23 47.68
CA ARG A 384 18.25 -10.06 46.48
C ARG A 384 17.54 -9.31 45.35
N SER A 385 18.04 -9.38 44.12
CA SER A 385 17.22 -9.89 43.01
C SER A 385 18.06 -10.24 41.80
N ASP A 386 17.72 -11.41 41.26
CA ASP A 386 17.61 -11.79 39.86
C ASP A 386 18.79 -11.90 38.89
N ARG A 387 18.59 -12.90 38.04
CA ARG A 387 19.36 -13.40 36.91
C ARG A 387 19.36 -12.41 35.73
N GLU A 388 20.49 -12.35 35.04
CA GLU A 388 20.57 -12.12 33.59
C GLU A 388 21.55 -13.12 32.94
N THR A 389 20.96 -13.99 32.12
CA THR A 389 21.22 -14.23 30.68
C THR A 389 22.64 -14.43 30.07
N VAL A 390 22.64 -15.34 29.08
CA VAL A 390 23.40 -15.37 27.81
C VAL A 390 24.64 -16.31 27.68
N ASP A 391 24.40 -17.34 26.85
CA ASP A 391 25.21 -17.95 25.79
C ASP A 391 26.40 -18.91 26.00
N THR A 392 26.14 -20.10 25.44
CA THR A 392 26.92 -20.93 24.49
C THR A 392 28.43 -21.15 24.65
N CYS A 393 28.79 -22.43 24.76
CA CYS A 393 29.98 -23.06 24.17
C CYS A 393 29.60 -24.52 23.83
N VAL A 394 29.08 -24.79 22.63
CA VAL A 394 29.75 -25.43 21.47
C VAL A 394 30.53 -26.74 21.75
N PHE A 395 30.17 -27.79 20.98
CA PHE A 395 31.00 -28.77 20.24
C PHE A 395 30.93 -30.28 20.56
N PHE A 396 30.82 -31.05 19.45
CA PHE A 396 31.28 -32.44 19.15
C PHE A 396 30.31 -33.64 19.41
N PRO A 397 30.50 -34.83 18.77
CA PRO A 397 30.35 -35.16 17.33
C PRO A 397 29.65 -36.50 16.95
N VAL A 398 29.39 -36.67 15.64
CA VAL A 398 29.62 -37.83 14.72
C VAL A 398 29.10 -39.25 15.05
N GLY A 399 28.42 -39.83 14.02
CA GLY A 399 28.44 -41.25 13.61
C GLY A 399 27.09 -41.98 13.80
N LEU A 400 26.57 -42.85 12.92
CA LEU A 400 27.12 -43.62 11.80
C LEU A 400 25.93 -44.20 10.96
N THR A 401 26.11 -44.25 9.63
CA THR A 401 25.79 -45.30 8.62
C THR A 401 24.53 -46.20 8.67
N ASP A 402 24.04 -46.42 7.42
CA ASP A 402 23.42 -47.61 6.80
C ASP A 402 21.90 -47.85 6.90
N ALA A 403 21.20 -47.58 5.79
CA ALA A 403 20.45 -48.57 4.98
C ALA A 403 19.92 -47.92 3.67
#